data_AF-A0A9D5M121-F1
#
_entry.id   AF-A0A9D5M121-F1
#
_cell.length_a   1.000
_cell.length_b   1.000
_cell.length_c   1.000
_cell.angle_alpha   90.00
_cell.angle_beta   90.00
_cell.angle_gamma   90.00
#
_symmetry.space_group_name_H-M   'P 1'
#
loop_
_entity.id
_entity.type
_entity.pdbx_description
1 polymer ?
#
loop_
_entity_poly.entity_id
_entity_poly.type
_entity_poly.pdbx_seq_one_letter_code
_entity_poly.pdbx_strand_id
1 'polypeptide(L)'
;MNFNSTVKGSALEGFYPAGWDFDKIDGCIDAPEKITERQAHWNKDFTPIQCDSLGEFETYMGHEIAMQIKLAKDRKEKIAFILPVGPMGMYKWVVYFLKEWKISCEHVYTFNMDEWADSEGNTLAPDNHGAFQYAMEQALFNPLLILPEKTFLEKLYIVTARTVMIFATKF
;
A
#
# COMPACT_ATOMS: atom_id res chain seq x y z
N MET A 1 -19.04 -12.34 -13.51
CA MET A 1 -19.86 -11.96 -12.34
C MET A 1 -19.58 -10.50 -12.07
N ASN A 2 -20.59 -9.64 -11.95
CA ASN A 2 -20.41 -8.20 -11.68
C ASN A 2 -21.23 -7.77 -10.47
N PHE A 3 -20.93 -6.58 -9.92
CA PHE A 3 -21.57 -6.07 -8.71
C PHE A 3 -23.10 -5.99 -8.84
N ASN A 4 -23.61 -5.46 -9.96
CA ASN A 4 -25.06 -5.26 -10.18
C ASN A 4 -25.83 -6.58 -10.13
N SER A 5 -25.23 -7.67 -10.61
CA SER A 5 -25.83 -9.01 -10.55
C SER A 5 -25.82 -9.65 -9.15
N THR A 6 -24.94 -9.20 -8.25
CA THR A 6 -24.69 -9.86 -6.94
C THR A 6 -25.19 -9.08 -5.74
N VAL A 7 -25.46 -7.78 -5.88
CA VAL A 7 -25.85 -6.93 -4.74
C VAL A 7 -27.22 -7.29 -4.18
N LYS A 8 -28.16 -7.68 -5.04
CA LYS A 8 -29.51 -8.08 -4.65
C LYS A 8 -29.47 -9.38 -3.83
N GLY A 9 -30.06 -9.37 -2.64
CA GLY A 9 -30.06 -10.48 -1.68
C GLY A 9 -28.77 -10.61 -0.88
N SER A 10 -27.78 -9.72 -1.07
CA SER A 10 -26.56 -9.70 -0.28
C SER A 10 -26.72 -8.88 1.01
N ALA A 11 -25.76 -9.00 1.94
CA ALA A 11 -25.70 -8.12 3.12
C ALA A 11 -25.46 -6.63 2.77
N LEU A 12 -25.13 -6.33 1.51
CA LEU A 12 -24.91 -4.98 1.00
C LEU A 12 -26.17 -4.38 0.34
N GLU A 13 -27.27 -5.13 0.23
CA GLU A 13 -28.52 -4.59 -0.31
C GLU A 13 -29.03 -3.45 0.58
N GLY A 14 -29.17 -2.24 0.01
CA GLY A 14 -29.57 -1.04 0.74
C GLY A 14 -28.47 -0.38 1.59
N PHE A 15 -27.24 -0.89 1.55
CA PHE A 15 -26.11 -0.29 2.28
C PHE A 15 -25.60 1.00 1.62
N TYR A 16 -25.51 0.99 0.29
CA TYR A 16 -24.96 2.10 -0.48
C TYR A 16 -25.95 3.27 -0.63
N PRO A 17 -25.45 4.51 -0.83
CA PRO A 17 -26.32 5.68 -0.98
C PRO A 17 -27.32 5.51 -2.13
N ALA A 18 -28.60 5.80 -1.87
CA ALA A 18 -29.68 5.67 -2.85
C ALA A 18 -29.49 6.53 -4.12
N GLY A 19 -28.64 7.55 -4.08
CA GLY A 19 -28.31 8.40 -5.23
C GLY A 19 -27.22 7.85 -6.14
N TRP A 20 -26.64 6.68 -5.84
CA TRP A 20 -25.63 6.05 -6.71
C TRP A 20 -26.31 5.32 -7.87
N ASP A 21 -25.90 5.68 -9.08
CA ASP A 21 -26.33 5.01 -10.30
C ASP A 21 -25.29 3.95 -10.68
N PHE A 22 -25.54 2.70 -10.29
CA PHE A 22 -24.61 1.60 -10.51
C PHE A 22 -24.45 1.20 -11.97
N ASP A 23 -25.48 1.38 -12.80
CA ASP A 23 -25.38 1.11 -14.24
C ASP A 23 -24.49 2.16 -14.92
N LYS A 24 -24.61 3.42 -14.49
CA LYS A 24 -23.71 4.48 -14.95
C LYS A 24 -22.26 4.26 -14.49
N ILE A 25 -22.05 3.81 -13.26
CA ILE A 25 -20.70 3.48 -12.75
C ILE A 25 -20.10 2.30 -13.52
N ASP A 26 -20.88 1.24 -13.77
CA ASP A 26 -20.45 0.08 -14.57
C ASP A 26 -20.11 0.50 -16.01
N GLY A 27 -20.86 1.46 -16.57
CA GLY A 27 -20.57 2.04 -17.89
C GLY A 27 -19.30 2.91 -17.97
N CYS A 28 -18.65 3.23 -16.85
CA CYS A 28 -17.40 3.99 -16.83
C CYS A 28 -16.14 3.10 -17.00
N ILE A 29 -16.29 1.78 -16.93
CA ILE A 29 -15.17 0.84 -16.97
C ILE A 29 -15.30 -0.10 -18.18
N ASP A 30 -14.17 -0.47 -18.77
CA ASP A 30 -14.11 -1.51 -19.79
C ASP A 30 -14.19 -2.92 -19.18
N ALA A 31 -14.37 -3.92 -20.05
CA ALA A 31 -14.36 -5.31 -19.65
C ALA A 31 -13.01 -5.69 -18.97
N PRO A 32 -13.00 -6.48 -17.88
CA PRO A 32 -11.78 -6.83 -17.14
C PRO A 32 -10.68 -7.43 -18.00
N GLU A 33 -11.05 -8.17 -19.05
CA GLU A 33 -10.11 -8.81 -19.99
C GLU A 33 -9.29 -7.78 -20.79
N LYS A 34 -9.75 -6.54 -20.87
CA LYS A 34 -9.09 -5.43 -21.57
C LYS A 34 -8.23 -4.57 -20.66
N ILE A 35 -8.12 -4.88 -19.37
CA ILE A 35 -7.41 -4.02 -18.41
C ILE A 35 -5.92 -3.83 -18.72
N THR A 36 -5.34 -4.73 -19.51
CA THR A 36 -3.95 -4.64 -19.98
C THR A 36 -3.82 -3.94 -21.34
N GLU A 37 -4.93 -3.65 -22.02
CA GLU A 37 -4.94 -2.94 -23.30
C GLU A 37 -4.56 -1.47 -23.10
N ARG A 38 -3.57 -1.02 -23.88
CA ARG A 38 -3.05 0.34 -23.81
C ARG A 38 -4.13 1.36 -24.15
N GLN A 39 -4.42 2.26 -23.21
CA GLN A 39 -5.30 3.39 -23.45
C GLN A 39 -4.54 4.62 -23.95
N ALA A 40 -5.17 5.37 -24.86
CA ALA A 40 -4.58 6.56 -25.47
C ALA A 40 -4.20 7.66 -24.46
N HIS A 41 -4.92 7.73 -23.33
CA HIS A 41 -4.70 8.72 -22.28
C HIS A 41 -3.67 8.28 -21.23
N TRP A 42 -3.15 7.05 -21.29
CA TRP A 42 -2.13 6.59 -20.34
C TRP A 42 -0.78 7.26 -20.59
N ASN A 43 0.00 7.45 -19.53
CA ASN A 43 1.40 7.87 -19.63
C ASN A 43 2.18 6.87 -20.52
N LYS A 44 3.05 7.36 -21.41
CA LYS A 44 3.89 6.52 -22.30
C LYS A 44 4.65 5.42 -21.55
N ASP A 45 5.10 5.71 -20.34
CA ASP A 45 5.94 4.83 -19.53
C ASP A 45 5.11 3.94 -18.58
N PHE A 46 3.77 4.11 -18.55
CA PHE A 46 2.89 3.24 -17.79
C PHE A 46 2.60 1.95 -18.56
N THR A 47 2.90 0.82 -17.92
CA THR A 47 2.61 -0.53 -18.44
C THR A 47 2.06 -1.40 -17.31
N PRO A 48 0.84 -1.95 -17.44
CA PRO A 48 0.31 -2.89 -16.46
C PRO A 48 1.05 -4.22 -16.55
N ILE A 49 1.35 -4.82 -15.40
CA ILE A 49 1.96 -6.14 -15.30
C ILE A 49 0.93 -7.09 -14.69
N GLN A 50 0.51 -8.07 -15.48
CA GLN A 50 -0.35 -9.15 -15.00
C GLN A 50 0.48 -10.17 -14.23
N CYS A 51 -0.03 -10.61 -13.09
CA CYS A 51 0.54 -11.72 -12.31
C CYS A 51 -0.41 -12.90 -12.37
N ASP A 52 0.13 -14.11 -12.48
CA ASP A 52 -0.63 -15.36 -12.58
C ASP A 52 -1.15 -15.83 -11.20
N SER A 53 -0.56 -15.30 -10.12
CA SER A 53 -0.98 -15.62 -8.75
C SER A 53 -0.75 -14.46 -7.79
N LEU A 54 -1.44 -14.51 -6.65
CA LEU A 54 -1.19 -13.59 -5.53
C LEU A 54 0.27 -13.65 -5.06
N GLY A 55 0.86 -14.85 -4.98
CA GLY A 55 2.24 -15.02 -4.55
C GLY A 55 3.25 -14.37 -5.50
N GLU A 56 2.99 -14.40 -6.80
CA GLU A 56 3.80 -13.69 -7.81
C GLU A 56 3.68 -12.17 -7.64
N PHE A 57 2.45 -11.66 -7.52
CA PHE A 57 2.20 -10.25 -7.25
C PHE A 57 2.93 -9.77 -5.99
N GLU A 58 2.81 -10.52 -4.89
CA GLU A 58 3.49 -10.21 -3.63
C GLU A 58 5.01 -10.19 -3.80
N THR A 59 5.58 -11.12 -4.57
CA THR A 59 7.02 -11.19 -4.82
C THR A 59 7.49 -10.01 -5.65
N TYR A 60 6.81 -9.70 -6.76
CA TYR A 60 7.18 -8.59 -7.65
C TYR A 60 7.04 -7.24 -6.94
N MET A 61 5.92 -7.00 -6.27
CA MET A 61 5.73 -5.74 -5.53
C MET A 61 6.75 -5.59 -4.40
N GLY A 62 7.02 -6.66 -3.65
CA GLY A 62 8.03 -6.61 -2.58
C GLY A 62 9.45 -6.40 -3.12
N HIS A 63 9.78 -7.02 -4.26
CA HIS A 63 11.03 -6.76 -4.98
C HIS A 63 11.15 -5.30 -5.39
N GLU A 64 10.12 -4.72 -6.02
CA GLU A 64 10.18 -3.34 -6.51
C GLU A 64 10.34 -2.33 -5.37
N ILE A 65 9.62 -2.51 -4.25
CA ILE A 65 9.81 -1.67 -3.07
C ILE A 65 11.27 -1.76 -2.57
N ALA A 66 11.81 -2.97 -2.41
CA ALA A 66 13.18 -3.18 -1.97
C ALA A 66 14.21 -2.60 -2.95
N MET A 67 13.95 -2.72 -4.26
CA MET A 67 14.79 -2.19 -5.32
C MET A 67 14.82 -0.66 -5.28
N GLN A 68 13.68 0.00 -5.10
CA GLN A 68 13.64 1.46 -4.97
C GLN A 68 14.40 1.95 -3.72
N ILE A 69 14.31 1.23 -2.61
CA ILE A 69 15.12 1.49 -1.40
C ILE A 69 16.61 1.38 -1.72
N LYS A 70 17.03 0.29 -2.37
CA LYS A 70 18.43 0.08 -2.77
C LYS A 70 18.93 1.18 -3.70
N LEU A 71 18.18 1.49 -4.75
CA LEU A 71 18.57 2.50 -5.74
C LEU A 71 18.68 3.89 -5.12
N ALA A 72 17.77 4.26 -4.20
CA ALA A 72 17.89 5.50 -3.44
C ALA A 72 19.18 5.54 -2.60
N LYS A 73 19.54 4.42 -1.95
CA LYS A 73 20.81 4.31 -1.21
C LYS A 73 22.01 4.50 -2.11
N ASP A 74 22.03 3.83 -3.27
CA ASP A 74 23.12 3.90 -4.24
C ASP A 74 23.30 5.34 -4.78
N ARG A 75 22.19 6.08 -4.94
CA ARG A 75 22.20 7.51 -5.29
C ARG A 75 22.45 8.46 -4.11
N LYS A 76 22.58 7.93 -2.87
CA LYS A 76 22.73 8.69 -1.62
C LYS A 76 21.57 9.66 -1.37
N GLU A 77 20.36 9.23 -1.71
CA GLU A 77 19.12 9.99 -1.57
C GLU A 77 18.26 9.43 -0.43
N LYS A 78 17.42 10.30 0.15
CA LYS A 78 16.33 9.88 1.03
C LYS A 78 15.14 9.47 0.17
N ILE A 79 14.37 8.50 0.65
CA ILE A 79 13.13 8.06 0.00
C ILE A 79 11.98 8.02 1.00
N ALA A 80 10.79 8.44 0.56
CA ALA A 80 9.57 8.34 1.33
C ALA A 80 8.57 7.43 0.60
N PHE A 81 7.94 6.50 1.33
CA PHE A 81 6.89 5.64 0.83
C PHE A 81 5.56 5.92 1.51
N ILE A 82 4.48 5.84 0.73
CA ILE A 82 3.12 5.68 1.23
C ILE A 82 2.75 4.21 1.01
N LEU A 83 2.51 3.48 2.09
CA LEU A 83 2.38 2.04 2.11
C LEU A 83 0.94 1.62 2.44
N PRO A 84 0.29 0.77 1.63
CA PRO A 84 -1.05 0.29 1.91
C PRO A 84 -1.02 -0.86 2.93
N VAL A 85 -2.03 -0.95 3.79
CA VAL A 85 -2.23 -2.12 4.65
C VAL A 85 -3.12 -3.14 3.92
N GLY A 86 -2.53 -3.75 2.88
CA GLY A 86 -3.18 -4.76 2.06
C GLY A 86 -2.90 -4.57 0.56
N PRO A 87 -2.58 -5.66 -0.18
CA PRO A 87 -2.27 -7.01 0.31
C PRO A 87 -0.93 -7.06 1.08
N MET A 88 -0.88 -7.84 2.16
CA MET A 88 0.22 -7.79 3.13
C MET A 88 1.42 -8.66 2.79
N GLY A 89 1.27 -9.70 1.97
CA GLY A 89 2.35 -10.67 1.74
C GLY A 89 3.58 -10.09 1.03
N MET A 90 3.44 -8.96 0.34
CA MET A 90 4.56 -8.28 -0.30
C MET A 90 5.65 -7.85 0.70
N TYR A 91 5.29 -7.53 1.94
CA TYR A 91 6.25 -7.06 2.94
C TYR A 91 7.25 -8.15 3.38
N LYS A 92 6.83 -9.42 3.35
CA LYS A 92 7.75 -10.55 3.56
C LYS A 92 8.90 -10.50 2.55
N TRP A 93 8.60 -10.20 1.29
CA TRP A 93 9.60 -10.14 0.21
C TRP A 93 10.48 -8.90 0.31
N VAL A 94 9.92 -7.75 0.71
CA VAL A 94 10.73 -6.56 1.03
C VAL A 94 11.81 -6.89 2.07
N VAL A 95 11.39 -7.51 3.18
CA VAL A 95 12.29 -7.91 4.27
C VAL A 95 13.34 -8.91 3.78
N TYR A 96 12.93 -9.91 2.98
CA TYR A 96 13.83 -10.92 2.43
C TYR A 96 14.93 -10.29 1.57
N PHE A 97 14.57 -9.47 0.58
CA PHE A 97 15.55 -8.88 -0.35
C PHE A 97 16.50 -7.91 0.34
N LEU A 98 16.00 -7.03 1.22
CA LEU A 98 16.86 -6.08 1.94
C LEU A 98 17.84 -6.79 2.87
N LYS A 99 17.43 -7.91 3.49
CA LYS A 99 18.30 -8.78 4.29
C LYS A 99 19.38 -9.43 3.43
N GLU A 100 18.99 -10.05 2.33
CA GLU A 100 19.91 -10.73 1.42
C GLU A 100 20.96 -9.76 0.84
N TRP A 101 20.52 -8.56 0.46
CA TRP A 101 21.39 -7.53 -0.11
C TRP A 101 22.13 -6.69 0.93
N LYS A 102 21.88 -6.92 2.23
CA LYS A 102 22.47 -6.16 3.36
C LYS A 102 22.28 -4.66 3.22
N ILE A 103 21.08 -4.23 2.86
CA ILE A 103 20.72 -2.82 2.69
C ILE A 103 20.02 -2.32 3.96
N SER A 104 20.65 -1.39 4.68
CA SER A 104 19.99 -0.64 5.77
C SER A 104 18.93 0.34 5.23
N CYS A 105 17.91 0.63 6.04
CA CYS A 105 16.81 1.55 5.73
C CYS A 105 16.91 2.92 6.44
N GLU A 106 18.11 3.36 6.84
CA GLU A 106 18.30 4.65 7.54
C GLU A 106 17.87 5.87 6.71
N HIS A 107 17.86 5.74 5.38
CA HIS A 107 17.44 6.76 4.42
C HIS A 107 15.96 6.65 4.01
N VAL A 108 15.20 5.74 4.62
CA VAL A 108 13.81 5.42 4.26
C VAL A 108 12.85 6.00 5.30
N TYR A 109 11.81 6.67 4.81
CA TYR A 109 10.68 7.18 5.59
C TYR A 109 9.40 6.53 5.09
N THR A 110 8.48 6.19 5.98
CA THR A 110 7.23 5.50 5.60
C THR A 110 6.02 6.14 6.26
N PHE A 111 4.94 6.22 5.49
CA PHE A 111 3.61 6.62 5.92
C PHE A 111 2.67 5.48 5.58
N ASN A 112 1.76 5.12 6.49
CA ASN A 112 0.65 4.27 6.10
C ASN A 112 -0.32 5.10 5.26
N MET A 113 -0.90 4.49 4.23
CA MET A 113 -1.87 5.14 3.34
C MET A 113 -3.14 5.56 4.08
N ASP A 114 -3.55 4.76 5.07
CA ASP A 114 -4.77 4.90 5.85
C ASP A 114 -4.61 4.35 7.28
N GLU A 115 -5.59 4.64 8.13
CA GLU A 115 -5.77 4.07 9.47
C GLU A 115 -7.25 4.20 9.87
N TRP A 116 -7.74 3.29 10.73
CA TRP A 116 -9.06 3.43 11.32
C TRP A 116 -9.09 4.60 12.30
N ALA A 117 -10.11 5.45 12.17
CA ALA A 117 -10.38 6.51 13.12
C ALA A 117 -11.86 6.61 13.45
N ASP A 118 -12.18 6.99 14.68
CA ASP A 118 -13.53 7.38 15.07
C ASP A 118 -13.90 8.76 14.48
N SER A 119 -15.14 9.21 14.73
CA SER A 119 -15.63 10.51 14.25
C SER A 119 -14.86 11.72 14.80
N GLU A 120 -14.09 11.54 15.86
CA GLU A 120 -13.23 12.58 16.46
C GLU A 120 -11.79 12.51 15.94
N GLY A 121 -11.49 11.52 15.09
CA GLY A 121 -10.17 11.31 14.51
C GLY A 121 -9.18 10.59 15.43
N ASN A 122 -9.66 9.92 16.48
CA ASN A 122 -8.83 9.06 17.33
C ASN A 122 -8.67 7.70 16.66
N THR A 123 -7.43 7.22 16.57
CA THR A 123 -7.11 5.91 16.02
C THR A 123 -7.15 4.83 17.08
N LEU A 124 -7.21 3.56 16.64
CA LEU A 124 -7.02 2.42 17.53
C LEU A 124 -5.65 2.47 18.21
N ALA A 125 -5.56 1.87 19.40
CA ALA A 125 -4.29 1.71 20.09
C ALA A 125 -3.32 0.85 19.26
N PRO A 126 -2.00 1.10 19.28
CA PRO A 126 -1.02 0.38 18.47
C PRO A 126 -0.97 -1.14 18.69
N ASP A 127 -1.37 -1.61 19.87
CA ASP A 127 -1.43 -3.03 20.25
C ASP A 127 -2.76 -3.70 19.88
N ASN A 128 -3.73 -2.95 19.34
CA ASN A 128 -4.97 -3.48 18.85
C ASN A 128 -4.77 -4.20 17.51
N HIS A 129 -5.16 -5.47 17.43
CA HIS A 129 -4.97 -6.29 16.22
C HIS A 129 -5.75 -5.77 14.99
N GLY A 130 -6.75 -4.91 15.20
CA GLY A 130 -7.48 -4.24 14.12
C GLY A 130 -6.79 -2.98 13.59
N ALA A 131 -5.76 -2.46 14.27
CA ALA A 131 -5.02 -1.28 13.84
C ALA A 131 -4.12 -1.58 12.64
N PHE A 132 -4.10 -0.68 11.67
CA PHE A 132 -3.21 -0.80 10.51
C PHE A 132 -1.74 -0.60 10.90
N GLN A 133 -1.50 0.23 11.92
CA GLN A 133 -0.21 0.29 12.61
C GLN A 133 0.26 -1.10 13.06
N TYR A 134 -0.57 -1.83 13.82
CA TYR A 134 -0.21 -3.14 14.35
C TYR A 134 0.20 -4.09 13.22
N ALA A 135 -0.63 -4.17 12.16
CA ALA A 135 -0.37 -5.04 11.02
C ALA A 135 0.97 -4.73 10.33
N MET A 136 1.29 -3.44 10.13
CA MET A 136 2.55 -3.02 9.50
C MET A 136 3.77 -3.24 10.40
N GLU A 137 3.62 -3.03 11.71
CA GLU A 137 4.68 -3.33 12.67
C GLU A 137 5.06 -4.81 12.64
N GLN A 138 4.08 -5.71 12.62
CA GLN A 138 4.35 -7.15 12.56
C GLN A 138 4.88 -7.61 11.19
N ALA A 139 4.33 -7.08 10.09
CA ALA A 139 4.65 -7.56 8.75
C ALA A 139 5.95 -6.98 8.17
N LEU A 140 6.30 -5.74 8.51
CA LEU A 140 7.41 -5.01 7.89
C LEU A 140 8.39 -4.44 8.90
N PHE A 141 7.93 -3.60 9.83
CA PHE A 141 8.84 -2.77 10.62
C PHE A 141 9.65 -3.58 11.64
N ASN A 142 9.00 -4.37 12.49
CA ASN A 142 9.71 -5.21 13.46
C ASN A 142 10.67 -6.20 12.78
N PRO A 143 10.29 -6.88 11.68
CA PRO A 143 11.23 -7.73 10.92
C PRO A 143 12.47 -7.01 10.37
N LEU A 144 12.38 -5.71 10.06
CA LEU A 144 13.51 -4.88 9.60
C LEU A 144 14.40 -4.40 10.75
N LEU A 145 13.87 -4.23 11.96
CA LEU A 145 14.66 -3.83 13.14
C LEU A 145 15.69 -4.89 13.58
N ILE A 146 15.53 -6.15 13.15
CA ILE A 146 16.44 -7.27 13.45
C ILE A 146 17.71 -7.23 12.57
N LEU A 147 17.86 -6.22 11.69
CA LEU A 147 19.04 -6.05 10.86
C LEU A 147 20.28 -5.69 11.71
N PRO A 148 21.46 -6.29 11.43
CA PRO A 148 22.68 -6.15 12.26
C PRO A 148 23.29 -4.75 12.25
N GLU A 149 22.94 -3.92 11.27
CA GLU A 149 23.18 -2.47 11.31
C GLU A 149 21.87 -1.79 11.70
N LYS A 150 21.92 -0.96 12.75
CA LYS A 150 20.75 -0.33 13.39
C LYS A 150 19.86 0.37 12.36
N THR A 151 18.90 -0.37 11.84
CA THR A 151 17.98 0.11 10.82
C THR A 151 16.88 0.86 11.56
N PHE A 152 17.15 2.10 11.96
CA PHE A 152 16.12 2.94 12.56
C PHE A 152 15.16 3.38 11.45
N LEU A 153 14.00 2.72 11.36
CA LEU A 153 12.82 3.35 10.79
C LEU A 153 12.34 4.36 11.81
N GLU A 154 12.95 5.54 11.80
CA GLU A 154 12.80 6.46 12.93
C GLU A 154 11.38 7.02 13.02
N LYS A 155 10.56 6.95 11.96
CA LYS A 155 9.25 7.62 11.95
C LYS A 155 8.23 6.87 11.10
N LEU A 156 7.46 5.99 11.74
CA LEU A 156 6.12 5.65 11.28
C LEU A 156 5.23 6.87 11.54
N TYR A 157 4.80 7.52 10.47
CA TYR A 157 3.83 8.61 10.56
C TYR A 157 2.46 8.07 10.20
N ILE A 158 1.59 8.02 11.20
CA ILE A 158 0.18 7.70 11.04
C ILE A 158 -0.56 9.01 10.89
N VAL A 159 -1.39 9.10 9.84
CA VAL A 159 -2.28 10.24 9.67
C VAL A 159 -3.36 10.16 10.75
N THR A 160 -3.27 11.01 11.76
CA THR A 160 -4.30 11.19 12.80
C THR A 160 -4.79 12.63 12.79
N ALA A 161 -5.88 12.94 13.49
CA ALA A 161 -6.36 14.32 13.66
C ALA A 161 -5.29 15.30 14.21
N ARG A 162 -4.23 14.79 14.85
CA ARG A 162 -3.12 15.60 15.40
C ARG A 162 -1.85 15.55 14.55
N THR A 163 -1.77 14.64 13.59
CA THR A 163 -0.59 14.40 12.74
C THR A 163 -1.01 14.40 11.27
N VAL A 164 -1.48 15.54 10.77
CA VAL A 164 -1.54 15.79 9.32
C VAL A 164 -0.35 16.67 8.96
N MET A 165 0.83 16.07 8.83
CA MET A 165 1.96 16.68 8.13
C MET A 165 2.17 15.92 6.82
N ILE A 166 1.39 16.32 5.81
CA ILE A 166 1.73 16.04 4.41
C ILE A 166 2.99 16.86 4.12
N PHE A 167 4.17 16.24 4.21
CA PHE A 167 5.40 16.83 3.72
C PHE A 167 5.35 16.86 2.19
N ALA A 168 4.70 17.87 1.63
CA ALA A 168 4.97 18.32 0.27
C ALA A 168 6.21 19.22 0.32
N THR A 169 7.41 18.64 0.25
CA THR A 169 8.60 19.42 -0.08
C THR A 169 8.76 19.42 -1.59
N LYS A 170 8.74 20.62 -2.18
CA LYS A 170 9.24 20.87 -3.55
C LYS A 170 10.67 20.33 -3.65
N PHE A 171 10.93 19.50 -4.65
CA PHE A 171 12.29 19.26 -5.15
C PHE A 171 12.75 20.48 -5.95
#